data_AF-B4EUM9-F1
#
_entry.id   AF-B4EUM9-F1
#
_cell.length_a   1.000
_cell.length_b   1.000
_cell.length_c   1.000
_cell.angle_alpha   90.00
_cell.angle_beta   90.00
_cell.angle_gamma   90.00
#
_symmetry.space_group_name_H-M   'P 1'
#
loop_
_entity.id
_entity.type
_entity.pdbx_description
1 polymer ?
#
loop_
_entity_poly.entity_id
_entity_poly.type
_entity_poly.pdbx_seq_one_letter_code
_entity_poly.pdbx_strand_id
1 'polypeptide(L)'
;MKKYSAISVLVIILSLMIYFSFYFNQEKENVINCEAKLIIYDKEDTKANLELMFTLGEEQGWASIRGVIDYNGDLIPVYRKSFFDITKLKTSYKLASTQILINDNNSEIINKIIPNLYVKEGWQRSLSVFSQNDGGYLFSSNNVYSFYCY
;
A
#
# COMPACT_ATOMS: atom_id res chain seq x y z
N MET A 1 46.89 36.36 -6.36
CA MET A 1 45.46 36.04 -6.15
C MET A 1 44.79 35.94 -7.51
N LYS A 2 44.31 34.75 -7.93
CA LYS A 2 43.62 34.59 -9.22
C LYS A 2 42.30 35.35 -9.16
N LYS A 3 42.14 36.38 -10.00
CA LYS A 3 40.88 37.13 -10.14
C LYS A 3 39.93 36.27 -10.96
N TYR A 4 39.00 35.58 -10.31
CA TYR A 4 37.90 34.92 -11.01
C TYR A 4 37.01 35.99 -11.63
N SER A 5 36.74 35.87 -12.93
CA SER A 5 35.79 36.76 -13.61
C SER A 5 34.40 36.57 -12.99
N ALA A 6 33.65 37.65 -12.80
CA ALA A 6 32.27 37.58 -12.28
C ALA A 6 31.39 36.58 -13.04
N ILE A 7 31.69 36.39 -14.33
CA ILE A 7 31.05 35.40 -15.22
C ILE A 7 31.32 33.97 -14.74
N SER A 8 32.55 33.65 -14.34
CA SER A 8 32.91 32.31 -13.86
C SER A 8 32.20 31.95 -12.55
N VAL A 9 31.97 32.93 -11.67
CA VAL A 9 31.22 32.73 -10.42
C VAL A 9 29.73 32.50 -10.73
N LEU A 10 29.16 33.26 -11.67
CA LEU A 10 27.76 33.11 -12.08
C LEU A 10 27.47 31.71 -12.66
N VAL A 11 28.37 31.19 -13.50
CA VAL A 11 28.22 29.85 -14.10
C VAL A 11 28.27 28.74 -13.03
N ILE A 12 29.11 28.89 -12.01
CA ILE A 12 29.18 27.94 -10.88
C ILE A 12 27.87 27.95 -10.07
N ILE A 13 27.30 29.13 -9.84
CA ILE A 13 26.04 29.26 -9.10
C ILE A 13 24.88 28.64 -9.89
N LEU A 14 24.78 28.91 -11.20
CA LEU A 14 23.75 28.34 -12.08
C LEU A 14 23.84 26.81 -12.15
N SER A 15 25.05 26.26 -12.28
CA SER A 15 25.25 24.81 -12.30
C SER A 15 24.90 24.15 -10.96
N LEU A 16 25.21 24.80 -9.83
CA LEU A 16 24.76 24.35 -8.50
C LEU A 16 23.24 24.40 -8.36
N MET A 17 22.56 25.45 -8.84
CA MET A 17 21.10 25.53 -8.79
C MET A 17 20.43 24.41 -9.61
N ILE A 18 20.95 24.13 -10.80
CA ILE A 18 20.44 23.04 -11.65
C ILE A 18 20.67 21.68 -10.96
N TYR A 19 21.87 21.47 -10.40
CA TYR A 19 22.18 20.24 -9.68
C TYR A 19 21.28 20.04 -8.46
N PHE A 20 21.08 21.08 -7.63
CA PHE A 20 20.20 21.01 -6.48
C PHE A 20 18.73 20.83 -6.90
N SER A 21 18.27 21.50 -7.95
CA SER A 21 16.92 21.30 -8.47
C SER A 21 16.72 19.85 -8.93
N PHE A 22 17.70 19.26 -9.62
CA PHE A 22 17.62 17.86 -10.04
C PHE A 22 17.69 16.89 -8.86
N TYR A 23 18.56 17.17 -7.88
CA TYR A 23 18.74 16.36 -6.67
C TYR A 23 17.49 16.39 -5.77
N PHE A 24 16.86 17.55 -5.59
CA PHE A 24 15.63 17.71 -4.81
C PHE A 24 14.37 17.29 -5.58
N ASN A 25 14.40 17.30 -6.92
CA ASN A 25 13.39 16.65 -7.77
C ASN A 25 13.63 15.14 -7.96
N GLN A 26 14.68 14.61 -7.34
CA GLN A 26 14.69 13.32 -6.68
C GLN A 26 13.34 13.03 -6.03
N GLU A 27 12.32 12.53 -6.75
CA GLU A 27 11.04 12.16 -6.14
C GLU A 27 11.38 11.33 -4.91
N LYS A 28 11.04 11.84 -3.72
CA LYS A 28 11.07 11.02 -2.52
C LYS A 28 10.29 9.77 -2.91
N GLU A 29 10.92 8.60 -2.81
CA GLU A 29 10.23 7.33 -3.03
C GLU A 29 8.87 7.43 -2.35
N ASN A 30 7.81 7.50 -3.14
CA ASN A 30 6.48 7.81 -2.64
C ASN A 30 5.91 6.54 -2.02
N VAL A 31 6.52 6.13 -0.92
CA VAL A 31 6.15 4.95 -0.16
C VAL A 31 4.90 5.30 0.63
N ILE A 32 3.80 4.62 0.29
CA ILE A 32 2.56 4.77 1.04
C ILE A 32 2.53 3.69 2.11
N ASN A 33 2.54 4.11 3.37
CA ASN A 33 2.27 3.23 4.51
C ASN A 33 0.83 3.46 4.97
N CYS A 34 0.18 2.37 5.33
CA CYS A 34 -1.19 2.42 5.82
C CYS A 34 -1.41 1.42 6.93
N GLU A 35 -2.15 1.85 7.93
CA GLU A 35 -2.82 1.01 8.90
C GLU A 35 -4.33 1.29 8.83
N ALA A 36 -5.13 0.24 8.71
CA ALA A 36 -6.58 0.34 8.65
C ALA A 36 -7.23 -0.76 9.49
N LYS A 37 -8.35 -0.43 10.13
CA LYS A 37 -9.21 -1.41 10.81
C LYS A 37 -10.39 -1.74 9.90
N LEU A 38 -10.57 -3.02 9.61
CA LEU A 38 -11.61 -3.55 8.76
C LEU A 38 -12.58 -4.35 9.63
N ILE A 39 -13.81 -3.87 9.71
CA ILE A 39 -14.91 -4.62 10.33
C ILE A 39 -15.85 -5.06 9.21
N ILE A 40 -15.92 -6.37 8.99
CA ILE A 40 -16.76 -6.97 7.95
C ILE A 40 -17.93 -7.67 8.64
N TYR A 41 -19.14 -7.37 8.20
CA TYR A 41 -20.36 -8.07 8.59
C TYR A 41 -20.99 -8.65 7.33
N ASP A 42 -21.17 -9.96 7.30
CA ASP A 42 -21.97 -10.63 6.26
C ASP A 42 -23.37 -10.99 6.80
N LYS A 43 -24.30 -11.26 5.88
CA LYS A 43 -25.69 -11.64 6.18
C LYS A 43 -25.83 -12.99 6.91
N GLU A 44 -24.80 -13.84 6.87
CA GLU A 44 -24.79 -15.18 7.48
C GLU A 44 -24.06 -15.20 8.84
N ASP A 45 -24.31 -14.19 9.70
CA ASP A 45 -23.74 -14.07 11.06
C ASP A 45 -22.20 -14.11 11.13
N THR A 46 -21.52 -13.87 10.02
CA THR A 46 -20.06 -13.79 9.98
C THR A 46 -19.61 -12.38 10.34
N LYS A 47 -18.75 -12.27 11.36
CA LYS A 47 -18.15 -10.99 11.78
C LYS A 47 -16.63 -11.10 11.75
N ALA A 48 -15.99 -10.33 10.90
CA ALA A 48 -14.53 -10.21 10.91
C ALA A 48 -14.11 -8.88 11.55
N ASN A 49 -13.20 -8.95 12.52
CA ASN A 49 -12.50 -7.77 13.06
C ASN A 49 -11.03 -7.94 12.69
N LEU A 50 -10.60 -7.20 11.67
CA LEU A 50 -9.29 -7.35 11.04
C LEU A 50 -8.53 -6.02 11.09
N GLU A 51 -7.21 -6.11 11.22
CA GLU A 51 -6.26 -5.04 11.02
C GLU A 51 -5.51 -5.31 9.72
N LEU A 52 -5.53 -4.35 8.82
CA LEU A 52 -4.80 -4.34 7.57
C LEU A 52 -3.66 -3.33 7.69
N MET A 53 -2.42 -3.82 7.61
CA MET A 53 -1.24 -2.97 7.44
C MET A 53 -0.70 -3.18 6.05
N PHE A 54 -0.30 -2.14 5.33
CA PHE A 54 0.43 -2.33 4.07
C PHE A 54 1.41 -1.20 3.77
N THR A 55 2.35 -1.52 2.90
CA THR A 55 3.30 -0.60 2.31
C THR A 55 3.27 -0.76 0.80
N LEU A 56 3.06 0.33 0.06
CA LEU A 56 3.19 0.40 -1.39
C LEU A 56 4.42 1.23 -1.76
N GLY A 57 5.44 0.58 -2.31
CA GLY A 57 6.58 1.25 -2.94
C GLY A 57 6.36 1.51 -4.43
N GLU A 58 7.44 1.74 -5.17
CA GLU A 58 7.36 2.03 -6.61
C GLU A 58 7.01 0.78 -7.44
N GLU A 59 7.73 -0.32 -7.20
CA GLU A 59 7.58 -1.57 -7.95
C GLU A 59 7.10 -2.73 -7.09
N GLN A 60 7.22 -2.61 -5.76
CA GLN A 60 6.90 -3.68 -4.83
C GLN A 60 6.21 -3.17 -3.58
N GLY A 61 5.44 -4.04 -2.95
CA GLY A 61 4.79 -3.75 -1.68
C GLY A 61 4.37 -5.01 -0.94
N TRP A 62 3.76 -4.82 0.22
CA TRP A 62 3.24 -5.92 1.02
C TRP A 62 2.02 -5.47 1.82
N ALA A 63 1.16 -6.42 2.18
CA ALA A 63 0.07 -6.24 3.11
C ALA A 63 0.07 -7.35 4.15
N SER A 64 -0.24 -7.01 5.41
CA SER A 64 -0.46 -7.93 6.51
C SER A 64 -1.91 -7.80 6.96
N ILE A 65 -2.63 -8.93 7.02
CA ILE A 65 -3.96 -9.01 7.60
C ILE A 65 -3.89 -9.84 8.87
N ARG A 66 -4.36 -9.27 9.97
CA ARG A 66 -4.39 -9.93 11.28
C ARG A 66 -5.72 -9.69 11.97
N GLY A 67 -6.15 -10.60 12.81
CA GLY A 67 -7.36 -10.41 13.62
C GLY A 67 -8.13 -11.70 13.83
N VAL A 68 -9.45 -11.58 13.98
CA VAL A 68 -10.34 -12.71 14.27
C VAL A 68 -11.58 -12.63 13.39
N ILE A 69 -11.97 -13.77 12.85
CA ILE A 69 -13.24 -13.98 12.17
C ILE A 69 -14.11 -14.82 13.11
N ASP A 70 -15.26 -14.31 13.49
CA ASP A 70 -16.35 -15.09 14.07
C ASP A 70 -17.16 -15.68 12.91
N TYR A 71 -17.15 -17.01 12.79
CA TYR A 71 -17.86 -17.74 11.76
C TYR A 71 -18.75 -18.79 12.43
N ASN A 72 -20.07 -18.56 12.44
CA ASN A 72 -21.04 -19.43 13.10
C ASN A 72 -20.75 -19.69 14.59
N GLY A 73 -20.15 -18.72 15.31
CA GLY A 73 -19.77 -18.84 16.72
C GLY A 73 -18.35 -19.35 16.96
N ASP A 74 -17.65 -19.83 15.91
CA ASP A 74 -16.25 -20.23 16.01
C ASP A 74 -15.33 -19.03 15.75
N LEU A 75 -14.43 -18.77 16.71
CA LEU A 75 -13.43 -17.72 16.60
C LEU A 75 -12.18 -18.23 15.86
N ILE A 76 -12.00 -17.74 14.65
CA ILE A 76 -10.91 -18.12 13.74
C ILE A 76 -9.87 -17.01 13.71
N PRO A 77 -8.67 -17.23 14.27
CA PRO A 77 -7.57 -16.26 14.15
C PRO A 77 -7.04 -16.22 12.71
N VAL A 78 -6.74 -15.01 12.24
CA VAL A 78 -6.15 -14.75 10.93
C VAL A 78 -4.78 -14.13 11.12
N TYR A 79 -3.78 -14.66 10.42
CA TYR A 79 -2.48 -14.01 10.28
C TYR A 79 -1.89 -14.33 8.91
N ARG A 80 -1.94 -13.34 8.01
CA ARG A 80 -1.41 -13.48 6.65
C ARG A 80 -0.58 -12.28 6.25
N LYS A 81 0.45 -12.54 5.47
CA LYS A 81 1.24 -11.49 4.81
C LYS A 81 1.33 -11.78 3.32
N SER A 82 0.86 -10.86 2.51
CA SER A 82 0.94 -10.91 1.04
C SER A 82 2.00 -9.93 0.54
N PHE A 83 2.66 -10.30 -0.55
CA PHE A 83 3.60 -9.45 -1.28
C PHE A 83 3.07 -9.17 -2.67
N PHE A 84 3.41 -8.01 -3.21
CA PHE A 84 2.88 -7.54 -4.47
C PHE A 84 3.97 -6.98 -5.37
N ASP A 85 3.85 -7.28 -6.66
CA ASP A 85 4.38 -6.40 -7.70
C ASP A 85 3.39 -5.26 -7.94
N ILE A 86 3.92 -4.07 -8.17
CA ILE A 86 3.17 -2.82 -8.28
C ILE A 86 3.43 -2.21 -9.65
N THR A 87 2.35 -1.82 -10.32
CA THR A 87 2.40 -0.91 -11.47
C THR A 87 1.64 0.34 -11.13
N LYS A 88 2.36 1.46 -10.97
CA LYS A 88 1.75 2.78 -10.74
C LYS A 88 1.08 3.28 -12.02
N LEU A 89 -0.18 3.65 -11.90
CA LEU A 89 -0.97 4.34 -12.91
C LEU A 89 -1.23 5.77 -12.41
N LYS A 90 -1.72 6.67 -13.28
CA LYS A 90 -1.90 8.10 -12.93
C LYS A 90 -2.61 8.35 -11.59
N THR A 91 -3.65 7.58 -11.27
CA THR A 91 -4.48 7.75 -10.07
C THR A 91 -4.74 6.45 -9.30
N SER A 92 -4.05 5.38 -9.67
CA SER A 92 -4.26 4.05 -9.10
C SER A 92 -2.99 3.21 -9.12
N TYR A 93 -2.97 2.18 -8.30
CA TYR A 93 -1.92 1.17 -8.26
C TYR A 93 -2.51 -0.15 -8.72
N LYS A 94 -1.93 -0.76 -9.75
CA LYS A 94 -2.22 -2.16 -10.09
C LYS A 94 -1.31 -3.03 -9.26
N LEU A 95 -1.89 -3.85 -8.39
CA LEU A 95 -1.20 -4.80 -7.53
C LEU A 95 -1.35 -6.20 -8.10
N ALA A 96 -0.27 -6.97 -8.13
CA ALA A 96 -0.26 -8.38 -8.48
C ALA A 96 0.32 -9.17 -7.31
N SER A 97 -0.47 -10.07 -6.71
CA SER A 97 -0.03 -10.92 -5.60
C SER A 97 1.03 -11.90 -6.06
N THR A 98 2.22 -11.84 -5.47
CA THR A 98 3.38 -12.65 -5.87
C THR A 98 3.66 -13.78 -4.87
N GLN A 99 3.44 -13.52 -3.58
CA GLN A 99 3.70 -14.49 -2.52
C GLN A 99 2.75 -14.26 -1.35
N ILE A 100 2.32 -15.34 -0.70
CA ILE A 100 1.51 -15.27 0.52
C ILE A 100 2.09 -16.15 1.63
N LEU A 101 2.44 -15.53 2.74
CA LEU A 101 2.81 -16.20 3.99
C LEU A 101 1.56 -16.41 4.82
N ILE A 102 1.26 -17.68 5.12
CA ILE A 102 0.07 -18.11 5.85
C ILE A 102 0.51 -18.63 7.22
N ASN A 103 -0.09 -18.11 8.29
CA ASN A 103 0.08 -18.59 9.66
C ASN A 103 -1.29 -18.68 10.35
N ASP A 104 -2.22 -19.35 9.69
CA ASP A 104 -3.56 -19.66 10.20
C ASP A 104 -3.91 -21.12 9.94
N ASN A 105 -4.83 -21.67 10.75
CA ASN A 105 -5.21 -23.08 10.69
C ASN A 105 -6.49 -23.34 9.87
N ASN A 106 -7.21 -22.29 9.46
CA ASN A 106 -8.55 -22.40 8.83
C ASN A 106 -8.59 -21.72 7.46
N SER A 107 -7.63 -22.03 6.60
CA SER A 107 -7.41 -21.26 5.39
C SER A 107 -8.59 -21.29 4.41
N GLU A 108 -9.39 -22.37 4.40
CA GLU A 108 -10.58 -22.47 3.53
C GLU A 108 -11.64 -21.40 3.85
N ILE A 109 -11.97 -21.24 5.14
CA ILE A 109 -12.97 -20.25 5.59
C ILE A 109 -12.43 -18.83 5.35
N ILE A 110 -11.17 -18.60 5.69
CA ILE A 110 -10.52 -17.30 5.52
C ILE A 110 -10.51 -16.87 4.05
N ASN A 111 -10.28 -17.81 3.12
CA ASN A 111 -10.30 -17.54 1.68
C ASN A 111 -11.68 -17.14 1.13
N LYS A 112 -12.77 -17.53 1.80
CA LYS A 112 -14.14 -17.16 1.42
C LYS A 112 -14.48 -15.72 1.81
N ILE A 113 -13.83 -15.20 2.86
CA ILE A 113 -14.15 -13.90 3.48
C ILE A 113 -13.19 -12.81 3.03
N ILE A 114 -11.89 -13.11 2.98
CA ILE A 114 -10.86 -12.11 2.64
C ILE A 114 -10.71 -12.02 1.11
N PRO A 115 -10.60 -10.81 0.52
CA PRO A 115 -10.43 -10.65 -0.91
C PRO A 115 -9.22 -11.43 -1.46
N ASN A 116 -9.41 -12.07 -2.63
CA ASN A 116 -8.39 -12.90 -3.29
C ASN A 116 -7.01 -12.25 -3.44
N LEU A 117 -6.94 -10.92 -3.57
CA LEU A 117 -5.69 -10.18 -3.62
C LEU A 117 -4.74 -10.56 -2.45
N TYR A 118 -5.29 -10.81 -1.26
CA TYR A 118 -4.52 -11.09 -0.04
C TYR A 118 -4.41 -12.58 0.32
N VAL A 119 -5.07 -13.46 -0.45
CA VAL A 119 -5.21 -14.88 -0.10
C VAL A 119 -4.91 -15.84 -1.24
N LYS A 120 -4.72 -15.34 -2.47
CA LYS A 120 -4.36 -16.16 -3.62
C LYS A 120 -3.30 -15.49 -4.49
N GLU A 121 -2.18 -16.19 -4.68
CA GLU A 121 -1.09 -15.76 -5.58
C GLU A 121 -1.57 -15.63 -7.03
N GLY A 122 -0.92 -14.75 -7.79
CA GLY A 122 -1.25 -14.42 -9.17
C GLY A 122 -2.49 -13.52 -9.35
N TRP A 123 -3.26 -13.26 -8.29
CA TRP A 123 -4.40 -12.35 -8.38
C TRP A 123 -3.96 -10.91 -8.54
N GLN A 124 -4.65 -10.20 -9.43
CA GLN A 124 -4.37 -8.81 -9.73
C GLN A 124 -5.58 -7.94 -9.40
N ARG A 125 -5.32 -6.74 -8.91
CA ARG A 125 -6.37 -5.75 -8.65
C ARG A 125 -5.82 -4.33 -8.73
N SER A 126 -6.64 -3.42 -9.21
CA SER A 126 -6.36 -1.98 -9.17
C SER A 126 -6.96 -1.37 -7.90
N LEU A 127 -6.16 -0.58 -7.19
CA LEU A 127 -6.59 0.25 -6.07
C LEU A 127 -6.43 1.72 -6.47
N SER A 128 -7.52 2.47 -6.43
CA SER A 128 -7.48 3.92 -6.56
C SER A 128 -7.07 4.52 -5.22
N VAL A 129 -6.17 5.50 -5.27
CA VAL A 129 -5.61 6.13 -4.07
C VAL A 129 -5.80 7.62 -4.17
N PHE A 130 -6.53 8.17 -3.20
CA PHE A 130 -6.85 9.58 -3.12
C PHE A 130 -6.18 10.16 -1.87
N SER A 131 -5.19 11.02 -2.07
CA SER A 131 -4.55 11.76 -0.97
C SER A 131 -5.60 12.57 -0.21
N GLN A 132 -5.57 12.49 1.11
CA GLN A 132 -6.39 13.28 2.02
C GLN A 132 -5.52 14.36 2.68
N ASN A 133 -6.16 15.32 3.35
CA ASN A 133 -5.42 16.31 4.13
C ASN A 133 -4.65 15.61 5.27
N ASP A 134 -3.54 16.21 5.70
CA ASP A 134 -2.70 15.73 6.82
C ASP A 134 -1.99 14.37 6.60
N GLY A 135 -1.78 13.96 5.34
CA GLY A 135 -0.99 12.77 5.01
C GLY A 135 -1.76 11.45 5.02
N GLY A 136 -3.07 11.50 5.26
CA GLY A 136 -3.95 10.35 5.12
C GLY A 136 -4.22 9.97 3.66
N TYR A 137 -4.71 8.75 3.46
CA TYR A 137 -5.06 8.24 2.12
C TYR A 137 -6.40 7.51 2.17
N LEU A 138 -7.27 7.81 1.20
CA LEU A 138 -8.47 7.01 0.95
C LEU A 138 -8.17 6.02 -0.17
N PHE A 139 -8.28 4.73 0.14
CA PHE A 139 -8.19 3.65 -0.82
C PHE A 139 -9.58 3.23 -1.24
N SER A 140 -9.78 3.03 -2.54
CA SER A 140 -11.03 2.57 -3.10
C SER A 140 -10.80 1.56 -4.21
N SER A 141 -11.64 0.53 -4.26
CA SER A 141 -11.71 -0.40 -5.37
C SER A 141 -13.17 -0.81 -5.58
N ASN A 142 -13.56 -1.07 -6.82
CA ASN A 142 -14.95 -1.41 -7.15
C ASN A 142 -15.48 -2.64 -6.38
N ASN A 143 -14.61 -3.55 -5.91
CA ASN A 143 -14.97 -4.82 -5.25
C ASN A 143 -14.21 -5.07 -3.93
N VAL A 144 -13.72 -4.03 -3.26
CA VAL A 144 -13.18 -4.08 -1.89
C VAL A 144 -13.74 -2.88 -1.16
N TYR A 145 -14.10 -3.02 0.12
CA TYR A 145 -14.48 -1.88 0.94
C TYR A 145 -13.42 -0.79 0.84
N SER A 146 -13.84 0.44 0.57
CA SER A 146 -12.96 1.59 0.68
C SER A 146 -12.52 1.71 2.13
N PHE A 147 -11.24 1.97 2.36
CA PHE A 147 -10.69 2.13 3.71
C PHE A 147 -9.83 3.38 3.78
N TYR A 148 -9.85 4.00 4.95
CA TYR A 148 -9.07 5.18 5.25
C TYR A 148 -7.80 4.78 5.98
N CYS A 149 -6.67 5.33 5.54
CA CYS A 149 -5.36 5.18 6.14
C CYS A 149 -5.01 6.46 6.88
N TYR A 150 -4.62 6.33 8.15
CA TYR A 150 -4.08 7.40 9.00
C TYR A 150 -2.58 7.19 9.25
#